data_AF-A0A8S3UU41-F1
#
_entry.id   AF-A0A8S3UU41-F1
#
_cell.length_a   1.000
_cell.length_b   1.000
_cell.length_c   1.000
_cell.angle_alpha   90.00
_cell.angle_beta   90.00
_cell.angle_gamma   90.00
#
_symmetry.space_group_name_H-M   'P 1'
#
loop_
_entity.id
_entity.type
_entity.pdbx_description
1 polymer ?
#
loop_
_entity_poly.entity_id
_entity_poly.type
_entity_poly.pdbx_seq_one_letter_code
_entity_poly.pdbx_strand_id
1 'polypeptide(L)'
;MIRGIFSRIECVVAHYPCKGFSSDQLFVSIWEGVGLLEGYCFKVRALICDGATPNRKLYRYHGKGQDICHRTVNPFNRKRNLYFICDTPHLLKTTRNNFENSGWNNKTRNLHFNGLPIKWSQIVRLVEDDIHGMGLRLLPKLTYEHIHLTPTLRMRVKLAVQVLSSSVAAALQLQNRAETKSTETFTRMFDQFFDLKSCVMLGKEMLSLPGVHFLLSEKFNQDPMEQYLSKQRGMGGFCDNPTVRQFQHNALRLQVSGAPSVLVASRGNCQVFHNGQFNASTLQTLRRKHNRQ
;
A
#
# COMPACT_ATOMS: atom_id res chain seq x y z
N MET A 1 -10.35 -7.54 -7.00
CA MET A 1 -9.82 -8.67 -6.20
C MET A 1 -10.51 -8.63 -4.85
N ILE A 2 -10.79 -9.78 -4.24
CA ILE A 2 -11.27 -9.87 -2.85
C ILE A 2 -10.17 -10.44 -1.96
N ARG A 3 -10.19 -10.03 -0.70
CA ARG A 3 -9.31 -10.53 0.34
C ARG A 3 -10.12 -10.80 1.60
N GLY A 4 -9.95 -11.98 2.17
CA GLY A 4 -10.54 -12.35 3.45
C GLY A 4 -9.90 -11.57 4.59
N ILE A 5 -10.74 -10.96 5.43
CA ILE A 5 -10.29 -10.29 6.66
C ILE A 5 -9.83 -11.34 7.68
N PHE A 6 -10.68 -12.33 7.95
CA PHE A 6 -10.42 -13.42 8.90
C PHE A 6 -10.06 -14.75 8.23
N SER A 7 -9.94 -14.76 6.90
CA SER A 7 -9.59 -15.96 6.13
C SER A 7 -8.40 -15.71 5.22
N ARG A 8 -7.84 -16.78 4.69
CA ARG A 8 -6.72 -16.74 3.74
C ARG A 8 -7.20 -16.58 2.28
N ILE A 9 -8.49 -16.36 2.07
CA ILE A 9 -9.05 -16.20 0.72
C ILE A 9 -8.48 -14.94 0.10
N GLU A 10 -7.90 -15.11 -1.07
CA GLU A 10 -7.44 -14.02 -1.92
C GLU A 10 -7.67 -14.47 -3.36
N CYS A 11 -8.55 -13.77 -4.08
CA CYS A 11 -8.84 -14.13 -5.46
C CYS A 11 -9.25 -12.93 -6.28
N VAL A 12 -8.93 -12.99 -7.58
CA VAL A 12 -9.40 -12.00 -8.53
C VAL A 12 -10.79 -12.38 -9.00
N VAL A 13 -11.74 -11.45 -8.82
CA VAL A 13 -13.16 -11.66 -9.12
C VAL A 13 -13.58 -11.12 -10.48
N ALA A 14 -12.87 -10.12 -11.00
CA ALA A 14 -13.21 -9.47 -12.26
C ALA A 14 -11.99 -8.80 -12.89
N HIS A 15 -11.98 -8.75 -14.22
CA HIS A 15 -11.03 -8.01 -15.04
C HIS A 15 -11.79 -7.13 -16.02
N TYR A 16 -11.44 -5.85 -16.09
CA TYR A 16 -12.07 -4.89 -17.00
C TYR A 16 -11.00 -4.31 -17.94
N PRO A 17 -10.80 -4.89 -19.14
CA PRO A 17 -9.82 -4.39 -20.09
C PRO A 17 -10.28 -3.03 -20.63
N CYS A 18 -9.55 -1.97 -20.29
CA CYS A 18 -9.88 -0.60 -20.68
C CYS A 18 -8.60 0.23 -20.85
N LYS A 19 -8.66 1.31 -21.65
CA LYS A 19 -7.57 2.30 -21.77
C LYS A 19 -7.58 3.32 -20.61
N GLY A 20 -8.76 3.56 -20.07
CA GLY A 20 -9.01 4.40 -18.91
C GLY A 20 -10.35 4.00 -18.32
N PHE A 21 -10.52 4.24 -17.03
CA PHE A 21 -11.70 3.85 -16.28
C PHE A 21 -12.24 5.06 -15.54
N SER A 22 -13.41 5.55 -15.97
CA SER A 22 -14.01 6.75 -15.36
C SER A 22 -14.55 6.44 -13.97
N SER A 23 -14.76 7.46 -13.14
CA SER A 23 -15.38 7.28 -11.82
C SER A 23 -16.79 6.70 -11.90
N ASP A 24 -17.54 7.03 -12.96
CA ASP A 24 -18.91 6.55 -13.17
C ASP A 24 -18.92 5.07 -13.53
N GLN A 25 -18.01 4.65 -14.43
CA GLN A 25 -17.79 3.22 -14.74
C GLN A 25 -17.34 2.45 -13.50
N LEU A 26 -16.40 3.03 -12.74
CA LEU A 26 -15.92 2.44 -11.49
C LEU A 26 -17.02 2.27 -10.45
N PHE A 27 -17.89 3.27 -10.30
CA PHE A 27 -19.03 3.20 -9.38
C PHE A 27 -19.94 2.02 -9.72
N VAL A 28 -20.32 1.88 -10.99
CA VAL A 28 -21.18 0.78 -11.45
C VAL A 28 -20.51 -0.58 -11.22
N SER A 29 -19.27 -0.76 -11.69
CA SER A 29 -18.56 -2.04 -11.59
C SER A 29 -18.25 -2.46 -10.14
N ILE A 30 -17.98 -1.51 -9.25
CA ILE A 30 -17.79 -1.81 -7.82
C ILE A 30 -19.09 -2.32 -7.22
N TRP A 31 -20.22 -1.63 -7.45
CA TRP A 31 -21.48 -2.03 -6.86
C TRP A 31 -22.05 -3.33 -7.44
N GLU A 32 -21.83 -3.57 -8.73
CA GLU A 32 -22.09 -4.88 -9.34
C GLU A 32 -21.28 -5.99 -8.65
N GLY A 33 -19.98 -5.78 -8.47
CA GLY A 33 -19.11 -6.72 -7.76
C GLY A 33 -19.52 -6.95 -6.30
N VAL A 34 -19.89 -5.89 -5.58
CA VAL A 34 -20.39 -6.00 -4.20
C VAL A 34 -21.71 -6.78 -4.16
N GLY A 35 -22.63 -6.53 -5.09
CA GLY A 35 -23.90 -7.24 -5.18
C GLY A 35 -23.74 -8.73 -5.41
N LEU A 36 -22.86 -9.11 -6.34
CA LEU A 36 -22.53 -10.51 -6.60
C LEU A 36 -21.93 -11.19 -5.36
N LEU A 37 -20.97 -10.54 -4.69
CA LEU A 37 -20.34 -11.08 -3.49
C LEU A 37 -21.32 -11.28 -2.34
N GLU A 38 -22.18 -10.28 -2.08
CA GLU A 38 -23.23 -10.38 -1.06
C GLU A 38 -24.25 -11.48 -1.40
N GLY A 39 -24.56 -11.68 -2.69
CA GLY A 39 -25.40 -12.79 -3.17
C GLY A 39 -24.79 -14.17 -2.91
N TYR A 40 -23.46 -14.29 -2.94
CA TYR A 40 -22.72 -15.50 -2.55
C TYR A 40 -22.38 -15.57 -1.06
N CYS A 41 -23.12 -14.85 -0.20
CA CYS A 41 -22.94 -14.82 1.26
C CYS A 41 -21.60 -14.23 1.74
N PHE A 42 -20.79 -13.61 0.87
CA PHE A 42 -19.62 -12.85 1.32
C PHE A 42 -20.06 -11.52 1.90
N LYS A 43 -19.61 -11.25 3.13
CA LYS A 43 -19.88 -9.99 3.80
C LYS A 43 -18.82 -8.96 3.41
N VAL A 44 -19.12 -8.07 2.47
CA VAL A 44 -18.18 -7.03 2.06
C VAL A 44 -18.14 -5.93 3.12
N ARG A 45 -16.93 -5.63 3.62
CA ARG A 45 -16.72 -4.70 4.76
C ARG A 45 -15.93 -3.45 4.40
N ALA A 46 -15.02 -3.55 3.44
CA ALA A 46 -14.20 -2.44 3.01
C ALA A 46 -13.91 -2.50 1.52
N LEU A 47 -13.73 -1.32 0.92
CA LEU A 47 -13.10 -1.12 -0.37
C LEU A 47 -11.75 -0.44 -0.14
N ILE A 48 -10.71 -1.03 -0.72
CA ILE A 48 -9.34 -0.53 -0.61
C ILE A 48 -8.90 -0.11 -2.01
N CYS A 49 -8.44 1.13 -2.16
CA CYS A 49 -7.84 1.58 -3.40
C CYS A 49 -6.78 2.66 -3.16
N ASP A 50 -5.99 2.91 -4.20
CA ASP A 50 -5.04 4.01 -4.21
C ASP A 50 -5.73 5.39 -4.21
N GLY A 51 -4.91 6.42 -4.10
CA GLY A 51 -5.36 7.80 -4.14
C GLY A 51 -5.62 8.36 -5.53
N ALA A 52 -5.83 7.57 -6.59
CA ALA A 52 -6.04 8.10 -7.94
C ALA A 52 -7.29 9.00 -8.05
N THR A 53 -7.28 9.96 -8.99
CA THR A 53 -8.39 10.91 -9.16
C THR A 53 -9.76 10.23 -9.31
N PRO A 54 -9.91 9.15 -10.12
CA PRO A 54 -11.21 8.49 -10.25
C PRO A 54 -11.71 7.88 -8.94
N ASN A 55 -10.82 7.31 -8.14
CA ASN A 55 -11.10 6.69 -6.84
C ASN A 55 -11.52 7.74 -5.80
N ARG A 56 -10.86 8.90 -5.76
CA ARG A 56 -11.27 10.00 -4.86
C ARG A 56 -12.64 10.54 -5.22
N LYS A 57 -12.96 10.67 -6.52
CA LYS A 57 -14.29 11.11 -6.98
C LYS A 57 -15.37 10.07 -6.66
N LEU A 58 -15.07 8.77 -6.76
CA LEU A 58 -15.94 7.69 -6.30
C LEU A 58 -16.34 7.86 -4.83
N TYR A 59 -15.40 8.17 -3.94
CA TYR A 59 -15.73 8.39 -2.53
C TYR A 59 -16.65 9.61 -2.33
N ARG A 60 -16.41 10.69 -3.10
CA ARG A 60 -17.27 11.89 -3.06
C ARG A 60 -18.71 11.61 -3.50
N TYR A 61 -18.92 10.72 -4.47
CA TYR A 61 -20.28 10.30 -4.85
C TYR A 61 -21.08 9.73 -3.68
N HIS A 62 -20.42 9.12 -2.69
CA HIS A 62 -21.07 8.58 -1.50
C HIS A 62 -21.20 9.61 -0.37
N GLY A 63 -20.44 10.71 -0.42
CA GLY A 63 -20.38 11.74 0.62
C GLY A 63 -21.55 12.71 0.65
N LYS A 64 -22.48 12.66 -0.33
CA LYS A 64 -23.64 13.56 -0.43
C LYS A 64 -23.32 15.04 -0.19
N GLY A 65 -22.17 15.52 -0.68
CA GLY A 65 -21.72 16.91 -0.52
C GLY A 65 -20.76 17.16 0.66
N GLN A 66 -20.45 16.15 1.49
CA GLN A 66 -19.34 16.24 2.44
C GLN A 66 -18.00 16.04 1.74
N ASP A 67 -16.99 16.82 2.14
CA ASP A 67 -15.67 16.83 1.52
C ASP A 67 -14.88 15.53 1.76
N ILE A 68 -15.19 14.82 2.86
CA ILE A 68 -14.53 13.57 3.25
C ILE A 68 -15.58 12.48 3.56
N CYS A 69 -15.64 11.45 2.70
CA CYS A 69 -16.47 10.28 2.89
C CYS A 69 -15.63 9.05 3.27
N HIS A 70 -15.88 8.49 4.44
CA HIS A 70 -15.13 7.34 4.98
C HIS A 70 -15.88 6.01 4.91
N ARG A 71 -17.21 6.07 4.71
CA ARG A 71 -18.09 4.91 4.65
C ARG A 71 -19.38 5.25 3.93
N THR A 72 -20.06 4.22 3.46
CA THR A 72 -21.43 4.29 2.93
C THR A 72 -22.26 3.12 3.46
N VAL A 73 -23.58 3.25 3.44
CA VAL A 73 -24.47 2.11 3.71
C VAL A 73 -24.39 1.14 2.53
N ASN A 74 -24.28 -0.16 2.83
CA ASN A 74 -24.35 -1.19 1.78
C ASN A 74 -25.81 -1.34 1.29
N PRO A 75 -26.11 -1.08 0.00
CA PRO A 75 -27.47 -1.18 -0.54
C PRO A 75 -28.01 -2.62 -0.50
N PHE A 76 -27.14 -3.63 -0.54
CA PHE A 76 -27.51 -5.05 -0.45
C PHE A 76 -27.67 -5.53 1.00
N ASN A 77 -27.19 -4.75 1.98
CA ASN A 77 -27.42 -5.02 3.39
C ASN A 77 -27.40 -3.73 4.21
N ARG A 78 -28.59 -3.13 4.41
CA ARG A 78 -28.73 -1.81 5.06
C ARG A 78 -28.27 -1.76 6.53
N LYS A 79 -28.04 -2.92 7.17
CA LYS A 79 -27.49 -2.99 8.54
C LYS A 79 -25.98 -2.86 8.59
N ARG A 80 -25.29 -2.93 7.44
CA ARG A 80 -23.83 -2.94 7.37
C ARG A 80 -23.32 -1.74 6.57
N ASN A 81 -22.33 -1.07 7.15
CA ASN A 81 -21.54 -0.08 6.43
C ASN A 81 -20.45 -0.76 5.60
N LEU A 82 -20.15 -0.16 4.47
CA LEU A 82 -18.99 -0.40 3.62
C LEU A 82 -17.99 0.73 3.84
N TYR A 83 -16.78 0.41 4.28
CA TYR A 83 -15.74 1.38 4.62
C TYR A 83 -14.81 1.65 3.43
N PHE A 84 -14.43 2.91 3.23
CA PHE A 84 -13.47 3.32 2.21
C PHE A 84 -12.09 3.49 2.84
N ILE A 85 -11.13 2.67 2.41
CA ILE A 85 -9.77 2.65 2.94
C ILE A 85 -8.81 3.03 1.82
N CYS A 86 -7.99 4.04 2.07
CA CYS A 86 -6.90 4.37 1.18
C CYS A 86 -5.71 3.45 1.46
N ASP A 87 -4.95 3.12 0.44
CA ASP A 87 -3.72 2.35 0.61
C ASP A 87 -2.65 3.14 1.39
N THR A 88 -2.42 2.75 2.65
CA THR A 88 -1.47 3.42 3.55
C THR A 88 -0.02 3.40 3.05
N PRO A 89 0.56 2.25 2.64
CA PRO A 89 1.89 2.22 2.00
C PRO A 89 2.05 3.21 0.84
N HIS A 90 1.06 3.31 -0.04
CA HIS A 90 1.08 4.25 -1.17
C HIS A 90 0.90 5.71 -0.77
N LEU A 91 0.06 5.98 0.23
CA LEU A 91 -0.06 7.32 0.79
C LEU A 91 1.29 7.80 1.36
N LEU A 92 2.00 6.97 2.14
CA LEU A 92 3.31 7.33 2.68
C LEU A 92 4.33 7.63 1.58
N LYS A 93 4.39 6.79 0.53
CA LYS A 93 5.23 7.07 -0.64
C LYS A 93 4.88 8.40 -1.30
N THR A 94 3.59 8.64 -1.53
CA THR A 94 3.09 9.86 -2.20
C THR A 94 3.38 11.10 -1.36
N THR A 95 3.14 11.05 -0.05
CA THR A 95 3.48 12.12 0.90
C THR A 95 4.96 12.43 0.82
N ARG A 96 5.82 11.42 0.91
CA ARG A 96 7.28 11.62 0.83
C ARG A 96 7.72 12.19 -0.52
N ASN A 97 7.14 11.75 -1.64
CA ASN A 97 7.45 12.30 -2.97
C ASN A 97 6.99 13.76 -3.11
N ASN A 98 5.84 14.12 -2.53
CA ASN A 98 5.39 15.52 -2.47
C ASN A 98 6.29 16.37 -1.57
N PHE A 99 6.75 15.79 -0.45
CA PHE A 99 7.67 16.43 0.47
C PHE A 99 9.04 16.67 -0.19
N GLU A 100 9.59 15.69 -0.92
CA GLU A 100 10.81 15.85 -1.74
C GLU A 100 10.67 16.99 -2.76
N ASN A 101 9.51 17.13 -3.40
CA ASN A 101 9.28 18.22 -4.35
C ASN A 101 9.04 19.58 -3.68
N SER A 102 8.95 19.63 -2.35
CA SER A 102 8.81 20.86 -1.58
C SER A 102 10.14 21.61 -1.50
N GLY A 103 10.33 22.52 -2.46
CA GLY A 103 11.51 23.40 -2.52
C GLY A 103 12.83 22.75 -2.93
N TRP A 104 12.85 21.48 -3.38
CA TRP A 104 14.09 20.77 -3.73
C TRP A 104 14.17 20.29 -5.18
N ASN A 105 13.61 19.13 -5.51
CA ASN A 105 13.82 18.42 -6.79
C ASN A 105 13.32 19.22 -8.01
N ASN A 106 12.10 18.96 -8.49
CA ASN A 106 11.49 19.75 -9.56
C ASN A 106 10.78 21.01 -9.03
N LYS A 107 10.82 21.23 -7.71
CA LYS A 107 10.18 22.36 -7.00
C LYS A 107 8.71 22.57 -7.38
N THR A 108 8.01 21.49 -7.72
CA THR A 108 6.61 21.54 -8.18
C THR A 108 5.61 21.71 -7.04
N ARG A 109 6.08 21.69 -5.78
CA ARG A 109 5.27 21.81 -4.57
C ARG A 109 5.92 22.77 -3.59
N ASN A 110 5.08 23.37 -2.74
CA ASN A 110 5.48 24.21 -1.61
C ASN A 110 4.58 23.87 -0.43
N LEU A 111 4.97 22.87 0.35
CA LEU A 111 4.20 22.42 1.51
C LEU A 111 4.33 23.44 2.65
N HIS A 112 3.23 23.67 3.34
CA HIS A 112 3.15 24.54 4.51
C HIS A 112 2.29 23.89 5.58
N PHE A 113 2.63 24.13 6.84
CA PHE A 113 1.85 23.69 7.98
C PHE A 113 1.86 24.79 9.04
N ASN A 114 0.66 25.21 9.47
CA ASN A 114 0.47 26.34 10.38
C ASN A 114 1.21 27.62 9.94
N GLY A 115 1.17 27.93 8.63
CA GLY A 115 1.83 29.11 8.05
C GLY A 115 3.35 29.00 7.87
N LEU A 116 3.99 27.95 8.40
CA LEU A 116 5.42 27.71 8.25
C LEU A 116 5.71 26.75 7.10
N PRO A 117 6.75 26.99 6.29
CA PRO A 117 7.09 26.12 5.18
C PRO A 117 7.62 24.77 5.69
N ILE A 118 7.32 23.70 4.96
CA ILE A 118 7.88 22.37 5.14
C ILE A 118 8.77 22.10 3.92
N LYS A 119 10.08 22.07 4.11
CA LYS A 119 11.04 21.96 2.99
C LYS A 119 11.88 20.70 3.11
N TRP A 120 12.09 20.03 1.97
CA TRP A 120 12.95 18.84 1.94
C TRP A 120 14.39 19.13 2.36
N SER A 121 14.88 20.34 2.08
CA SER A 121 16.22 20.79 2.45
C SER A 121 16.48 20.71 3.97
N GLN A 122 15.44 20.79 4.80
CA GLN A 122 15.58 20.65 6.26
C GLN A 122 15.91 19.20 6.64
N ILE A 123 15.35 18.21 5.94
CA ILE A 123 15.68 16.79 6.12
C ILE A 123 17.04 16.48 5.53
N VAL A 124 17.36 17.00 4.35
CA VAL A 124 18.68 16.84 3.72
C VAL A 124 19.77 17.30 4.69
N ARG A 125 19.67 18.54 5.19
CA ARG A 125 20.61 19.10 6.15
C ARG A 125 20.71 18.26 7.43
N LEU A 126 19.58 17.84 8.00
CA LEU A 126 19.57 16.99 9.19
C LEU A 126 20.35 15.68 8.97
N VAL A 127 20.11 15.01 7.85
CA VAL A 127 20.73 13.71 7.54
C VAL A 127 22.20 13.88 7.18
N GLU A 128 22.57 14.92 6.44
CA GLU A 128 23.96 15.25 6.14
C GLU A 128 24.74 15.61 7.40
N ASP A 129 24.19 16.46 8.28
CA ASP A 129 24.81 16.81 9.57
C ASP A 129 25.02 15.54 10.43
N ASP A 130 24.06 14.61 10.46
CA ASP A 130 24.14 13.35 11.19
C ASP A 130 25.12 12.33 10.58
N ILE A 131 25.32 12.35 9.25
CA ILE A 131 26.28 11.48 8.57
C ILE A 131 27.72 11.99 8.75
N HIS A 132 27.93 13.30 8.71
CA HIS A 132 29.26 13.92 8.82
C HIS A 132 29.66 14.25 10.26
N GLY A 133 28.73 14.15 11.22
CA GLY A 133 29.02 14.34 12.64
C GLY A 133 30.05 13.33 13.15
N MET A 134 30.97 13.79 14.01
CA MET A 134 31.89 12.89 14.70
C MET A 134 31.14 12.16 15.82
N GLY A 135 31.09 10.82 15.77
CA GLY A 135 30.55 9.98 16.84
C GLY A 135 29.39 9.08 16.43
N LEU A 136 28.54 8.72 17.41
CA LEU A 136 27.38 7.85 17.20
C LEU A 136 26.26 8.62 16.46
N ARG A 137 25.73 8.00 15.40
CA ARG A 137 24.64 8.57 14.61
C ARG A 137 23.32 8.55 15.37
N LEU A 138 22.59 9.67 15.32
CA LEU A 138 21.22 9.80 15.79
C LEU A 138 20.24 9.07 14.86
N LEU A 139 20.53 9.05 13.56
CA LEU A 139 19.64 8.48 12.53
C LEU A 139 20.33 7.36 11.73
N PRO A 140 20.80 6.27 12.37
CA PRO A 140 21.62 5.24 11.71
C PRO A 140 20.90 4.51 10.57
N LYS A 141 19.56 4.53 10.56
CA LYS A 141 18.73 3.93 9.51
C LYS A 141 18.66 4.76 8.22
N LEU A 142 18.89 6.07 8.32
CA LEU A 142 18.85 6.99 7.19
C LEU A 142 20.20 7.00 6.48
N THR A 143 20.15 6.96 5.17
CA THR A 143 21.31 6.90 4.26
C THR A 143 21.14 7.93 3.15
N TYR A 144 22.18 8.11 2.34
CA TYR A 144 22.14 8.97 1.15
C TYR A 144 20.92 8.68 0.24
N GLU A 145 20.57 7.39 0.06
CA GLU A 145 19.41 6.97 -0.75
C GLU A 145 18.06 7.43 -0.19
N HIS A 146 17.97 7.85 1.07
CA HIS A 146 16.72 8.35 1.65
C HIS A 146 16.44 9.80 1.25
N ILE A 147 17.50 10.58 1.02
CA ILE A 147 17.41 12.02 0.73
C ILE A 147 17.62 12.34 -0.76
N HIS A 148 18.41 11.54 -1.47
CA HIS A 148 18.64 11.66 -2.91
C HIS A 148 17.95 10.54 -3.68
N LEU A 149 16.71 10.81 -4.07
CA LEU A 149 15.81 9.80 -4.60
C LEU A 149 15.94 9.68 -6.12
N THR A 150 16.25 8.47 -6.59
CA THR A 150 16.12 8.09 -8.01
C THR A 150 14.70 7.57 -8.29
N PRO A 151 14.27 7.45 -9.57
CA PRO A 151 12.94 6.94 -9.91
C PRO A 151 12.59 5.60 -9.26
N THR A 152 13.57 4.69 -9.13
CA THR A 152 13.36 3.39 -8.49
C THR A 152 13.20 3.51 -6.96
N LEU A 153 13.95 4.42 -6.32
CA LEU A 153 13.87 4.68 -4.88
C LEU A 153 12.56 5.41 -4.48
N ARG A 154 11.96 6.18 -5.39
CA ARG A 154 10.63 6.80 -5.20
C ARG A 154 9.50 5.78 -5.01
N MET A 155 9.71 4.54 -5.45
CA MET A 155 8.75 3.47 -5.29
C MET A 155 8.96 2.64 -4.02
N ARG A 156 10.08 2.79 -3.30
CA ARG A 156 10.38 2.01 -2.09
C ARG A 156 9.64 2.57 -0.86
N VAL A 157 8.66 1.82 -0.35
CA VAL A 157 7.88 2.18 0.85
C VAL A 157 8.78 2.29 2.08
N LYS A 158 9.73 1.36 2.23
CA LYS A 158 10.66 1.31 3.37
C LYS A 158 11.38 2.65 3.61
N LEU A 159 11.92 3.25 2.53
CA LEU A 159 12.61 4.54 2.62
C LEU A 159 11.65 5.66 3.06
N ALA A 160 10.42 5.66 2.54
CA ALA A 160 9.41 6.65 2.91
C ALA A 160 9.03 6.56 4.40
N VAL A 161 8.83 5.35 4.91
CA VAL A 161 8.52 5.10 6.34
C VAL A 161 9.66 5.57 7.23
N GLN A 162 10.93 5.29 6.85
CA GLN A 162 12.08 5.68 7.66
C GLN A 162 12.27 7.20 7.72
N VAL A 163 12.02 7.92 6.62
CA VAL A 163 12.04 9.38 6.59
C VAL A 163 10.90 9.99 7.40
N LEU A 164 9.68 9.45 7.29
CA LEU A 164 8.49 9.95 7.98
C LEU A 164 8.30 9.29 9.36
N SER A 165 9.37 9.21 10.15
CA SER A 165 9.36 8.50 11.44
C SER A 165 9.51 9.42 12.65
N SER A 166 9.05 8.95 13.81
CA SER A 166 9.22 9.65 15.09
C SER A 166 10.68 9.91 15.46
N SER A 167 11.59 9.01 15.09
CA SER A 167 13.04 9.23 15.29
C SER A 167 13.55 10.46 14.53
N VAL A 168 13.07 10.68 13.30
CA VAL A 168 13.43 11.87 12.50
C VAL A 168 12.82 13.13 13.11
N ALA A 169 11.56 13.06 13.55
CA ALA A 169 10.93 14.17 14.25
C ALA A 169 11.67 14.53 15.55
N ALA A 170 12.09 13.54 16.34
CA ALA A 170 12.89 13.78 17.54
C ALA A 170 14.26 14.41 17.22
N ALA A 171 14.92 13.98 16.14
CA ALA A 171 16.17 14.59 15.72
C ALA A 171 16.00 16.05 15.24
N LEU A 172 14.90 16.36 14.55
CA LEU A 172 14.54 17.75 14.21
C LEU A 172 14.27 18.60 15.46
N GLN A 173 13.62 18.02 16.47
CA GLN A 173 13.35 18.67 17.74
C GLN A 173 14.65 18.97 18.51
N LEU A 174 15.62 18.05 18.48
CA LEU A 174 16.93 18.23 19.14
C LEU A 174 17.75 19.37 18.53
N GLN A 175 17.60 19.66 17.24
CA GLN A 175 18.25 20.83 16.63
C GLN A 175 17.71 22.16 17.19
N ASN A 176 16.51 22.15 17.80
CA ASN A 176 15.85 23.29 18.45
C ASN A 176 15.79 24.57 17.58
N ARG A 177 15.54 24.41 16.27
CA ARG A 177 15.41 25.53 15.33
C ARG A 177 13.94 25.87 15.10
N ALA A 178 13.60 27.15 15.18
CA ALA A 178 12.21 27.60 14.96
C ALA A 178 11.67 27.22 13.57
N GLU A 179 12.55 27.24 12.55
CA GLU A 179 12.21 26.93 11.16
C GLU A 179 11.85 25.46 10.91
N THR A 180 12.31 24.52 11.74
CA THR A 180 12.09 23.08 11.55
C THR A 180 10.85 22.57 12.29
N LYS A 181 10.21 23.40 13.13
CA LYS A 181 9.08 23.02 13.98
C LYS A 181 7.86 22.52 13.18
N SER A 182 7.60 23.11 12.02
CA SER A 182 6.55 22.66 11.09
C SER A 182 6.84 21.27 10.55
N THR A 183 8.08 21.04 10.12
CA THR A 183 8.53 19.77 9.56
C THR A 183 8.61 18.68 10.64
N GLU A 184 9.03 19.01 11.86
CA GLU A 184 8.96 18.13 13.03
C GLU A 184 7.52 17.66 13.24
N THR A 185 6.59 18.59 13.37
CA THR A 185 5.18 18.30 13.63
C THR A 185 4.58 17.46 12.51
N PHE A 186 4.82 17.86 11.25
CA PHE A 186 4.41 17.12 10.07
C PHE A 186 4.94 15.68 10.05
N THR A 187 6.24 15.50 10.31
CA THR A 187 6.88 14.17 10.34
C THR A 187 6.29 13.30 11.45
N ARG A 188 6.08 13.88 12.64
CA ARG A 188 5.48 13.19 13.79
C ARG A 188 4.03 12.77 13.51
N MET A 189 3.25 13.63 12.85
CA MET A 189 1.88 13.31 12.43
C MET A 189 1.86 12.13 11.47
N PHE A 190 2.82 12.03 10.53
CA PHE A 190 2.90 10.93 9.57
C PHE A 190 3.36 9.59 10.17
N ASP A 191 4.17 9.61 11.22
CA ASP A 191 4.49 8.38 11.97
C ASP A 191 3.26 7.84 12.71
N GLN A 192 2.40 8.74 13.20
CA GLN A 192 1.11 8.41 13.83
C GLN A 192 -0.03 8.20 12.81
N PHE A 193 0.21 8.39 11.51
CA PHE A 193 -0.80 8.42 10.44
C PHE A 193 -1.40 7.05 10.09
N PHE A 194 -1.20 6.04 10.92
CA PHE A 194 -1.89 4.76 10.76
C PHE A 194 -3.36 4.79 11.25
N ASP A 195 -3.77 5.86 11.93
CA ASP A 195 -5.17 6.12 12.33
C ASP A 195 -6.02 6.65 11.16
N LEU A 196 -6.03 5.91 10.04
CA LEU A 196 -7.06 6.11 9.02
C LEU A 196 -8.41 5.91 9.71
N LYS A 197 -9.17 6.99 9.88
CA LYS A 197 -10.48 6.99 10.55
C LYS A 197 -11.36 5.83 10.09
N SER A 198 -11.34 5.51 8.80
CA SER A 198 -12.03 4.35 8.22
C SER A 198 -11.55 3.01 8.78
N CYS A 199 -10.23 2.78 8.86
CA CYS A 199 -9.65 1.56 9.43
C CYS A 199 -9.96 1.45 10.92
N VAL A 200 -9.88 2.54 11.69
CA VAL A 200 -10.19 2.56 13.12
C VAL A 200 -11.67 2.26 13.37
N MET A 201 -12.57 2.91 12.60
CA MET A 201 -14.02 2.66 12.71
C MET A 201 -14.38 1.22 12.34
N LEU A 202 -13.83 0.70 11.24
CA LEU A 202 -14.01 -0.69 10.86
C LEU A 202 -13.43 -1.63 11.92
N GLY A 203 -12.25 -1.32 12.44
CA GLY A 203 -11.60 -2.09 13.50
C GLY A 203 -12.47 -2.22 14.74
N LYS A 204 -13.06 -1.11 15.21
CA LYS A 204 -14.01 -1.10 16.33
C LYS A 204 -15.24 -1.97 16.04
N GLU A 205 -15.83 -1.87 14.85
CA GLU A 205 -16.96 -2.72 14.46
C GLU A 205 -16.56 -4.21 14.40
N MET A 206 -15.39 -4.54 13.86
CA MET A 206 -14.91 -5.93 13.75
C MET A 206 -14.55 -6.54 15.10
N LEU A 207 -13.92 -5.78 15.99
CA LEU A 207 -13.57 -6.24 17.35
C LEU A 207 -14.79 -6.39 18.26
N SER A 208 -15.90 -5.73 17.95
CA SER A 208 -17.17 -5.95 18.66
C SER A 208 -17.85 -7.28 18.32
N LEU A 209 -17.40 -7.99 17.28
CA LEU A 209 -17.96 -9.28 16.91
C LEU A 209 -17.50 -10.36 17.91
N PRO A 210 -18.41 -11.25 18.37
CA PRO A 210 -18.03 -12.36 19.25
C PRO A 210 -16.92 -13.21 18.63
N GLY A 211 -15.86 -13.47 19.41
CA GLY A 211 -14.73 -14.30 18.99
C GLY A 211 -13.62 -13.59 18.19
N VAL A 212 -13.72 -12.27 17.96
CA VAL A 212 -12.67 -11.49 17.29
C VAL A 212 -11.81 -10.77 18.33
N HIS A 213 -10.60 -11.26 18.58
CA HIS A 213 -9.69 -10.68 19.57
C HIS A 213 -8.71 -9.65 18.99
N PHE A 214 -8.34 -9.82 17.73
CA PHE A 214 -7.39 -8.96 17.04
C PHE A 214 -7.74 -8.84 15.56
N LEU A 215 -7.17 -7.84 14.92
CA LEU A 215 -7.35 -7.58 13.51
C LEU A 215 -5.98 -7.32 12.85
N LEU A 216 -5.72 -8.00 11.74
CA LEU A 216 -4.48 -7.83 11.00
C LEU A 216 -4.59 -6.61 10.09
N SER A 217 -3.91 -5.51 10.44
CA SER A 217 -3.90 -4.27 9.67
C SER A 217 -3.36 -4.47 8.24
N GLU A 218 -2.46 -5.43 8.04
CA GLU A 218 -1.95 -5.89 6.74
C GLU A 218 -3.08 -6.24 5.76
N LYS A 219 -4.24 -6.69 6.24
CA LYS A 219 -5.38 -7.05 5.39
C LYS A 219 -6.00 -5.85 4.69
N PHE A 220 -5.68 -4.62 5.11
CA PHE A 220 -6.26 -3.38 4.64
C PHE A 220 -5.30 -2.57 3.75
N ASN A 221 -4.65 -3.24 2.80
CA ASN A 221 -3.82 -2.64 1.77
C ASN A 221 -4.02 -3.33 0.42
N GLN A 222 -3.52 -2.72 -0.66
CA GLN A 222 -3.64 -3.27 -2.02
C GLN A 222 -2.42 -4.10 -2.45
N ASP A 223 -1.48 -4.40 -1.54
CA ASP A 223 -0.27 -5.19 -1.83
C ASP A 223 -0.58 -6.51 -2.55
N PRO A 224 -1.61 -7.30 -2.18
CA PRO A 224 -2.00 -8.48 -2.94
C PRO A 224 -2.29 -8.24 -4.42
N MET A 225 -2.95 -7.12 -4.74
CA MET A 225 -3.25 -6.75 -6.11
C MET A 225 -1.95 -6.44 -6.87
N GLU A 226 -1.01 -5.75 -6.24
CA GLU A 226 0.31 -5.47 -6.81
C GLU A 226 1.18 -6.71 -6.98
N GLN A 227 1.11 -7.65 -6.05
CA GLN A 227 1.76 -8.96 -6.18
C GLN A 227 1.18 -9.74 -7.36
N TYR A 228 -0.15 -9.75 -7.50
CA TYR A 228 -0.81 -10.36 -8.65
C TYR A 228 -0.37 -9.73 -9.97
N LEU A 229 -0.35 -8.39 -10.06
CA LEU A 229 0.15 -7.68 -11.24
C LEU A 229 1.64 -7.94 -11.50
N SER A 230 2.43 -8.15 -10.45
CA SER A 230 3.85 -8.50 -10.59
C SER A 230 4.03 -9.91 -11.12
N LYS A 231 3.21 -10.88 -10.69
CA LYS A 231 3.18 -12.24 -11.27
C LYS A 231 2.78 -12.19 -12.74
N GLN A 232 1.78 -11.38 -13.08
CA GLN A 232 1.35 -11.16 -14.47
C GLN A 232 2.48 -10.71 -15.39
N ARG A 233 3.31 -9.74 -14.93
CA ARG A 233 4.49 -9.28 -15.68
C ARG A 233 5.60 -10.33 -15.73
N GLY A 234 5.86 -11.02 -14.61
CA GLY A 234 6.92 -12.03 -14.52
C GLY A 234 6.68 -13.29 -15.37
N MET A 235 5.43 -13.58 -15.76
CA MET A 235 5.11 -14.74 -16.60
C MET A 235 5.57 -14.60 -18.05
N GLY A 236 5.81 -13.37 -18.53
CA GLY A 236 6.29 -13.10 -19.89
C GLY A 236 7.80 -13.26 -20.08
N GLY A 237 8.55 -13.64 -19.03
CA GLY A 237 10.02 -13.63 -19.08
C GLY A 237 10.54 -12.20 -19.27
N PHE A 238 11.11 -11.90 -20.44
CA PHE A 238 11.56 -10.56 -20.80
C PHE A 238 10.44 -9.62 -21.28
N CYS A 239 9.20 -10.12 -21.37
CA CYS A 239 8.03 -9.32 -21.76
C CYS A 239 7.29 -8.80 -20.51
N ASP A 240 7.73 -7.66 -19.98
CA ASP A 240 7.14 -7.02 -18.79
C ASP A 240 5.77 -6.36 -19.05
N ASN A 241 5.37 -6.21 -20.33
CA ASN A 241 4.14 -5.52 -20.74
C ASN A 241 3.24 -6.47 -21.55
N PRO A 242 2.47 -7.36 -20.90
CA PRO A 242 1.60 -8.30 -21.61
C PRO A 242 0.45 -7.59 -22.31
N THR A 243 0.10 -8.05 -23.51
CA THR A 243 -1.15 -7.70 -24.20
C THR A 243 -2.38 -8.20 -23.43
N VAL A 244 -3.57 -7.68 -23.73
CA VAL A 244 -4.82 -8.14 -23.09
C VAL A 244 -5.02 -9.66 -23.21
N ARG A 245 -4.72 -10.23 -24.40
CA ARG A 245 -4.82 -11.68 -24.63
C ARG A 245 -3.81 -12.45 -23.78
N GLN A 246 -2.57 -11.98 -23.70
CA GLN A 246 -1.55 -12.59 -22.84
C GLN A 246 -1.93 -12.49 -21.37
N PHE A 247 -2.47 -11.35 -20.92
CA PHE A 247 -2.94 -11.16 -19.56
C PHE A 247 -4.07 -12.13 -19.20
N GLN A 248 -5.04 -12.32 -20.09
CA GLN A 248 -6.12 -13.31 -19.92
C GLN A 248 -5.58 -14.73 -19.81
N HIS A 249 -4.66 -15.12 -20.71
CA HIS A 249 -4.02 -16.42 -20.67
C HIS A 249 -3.23 -16.64 -19.35
N ASN A 250 -2.47 -15.63 -18.95
CA ASN A 250 -1.72 -15.64 -17.69
C ASN A 250 -2.65 -15.72 -16.48
N ALA A 251 -3.79 -15.02 -16.49
CA ALA A 251 -4.78 -15.07 -15.43
C ALA A 251 -5.35 -16.47 -15.24
N LEU A 252 -5.72 -17.15 -16.33
CA LEU A 252 -6.17 -18.56 -16.29
C LEU A 252 -5.08 -19.47 -15.73
N ARG A 253 -3.83 -19.31 -16.19
CA ARG A 253 -2.72 -20.10 -15.69
C ARG A 253 -2.46 -19.86 -14.20
N LEU A 254 -2.54 -18.62 -13.72
CA LEU A 254 -2.41 -18.29 -12.29
C LEU A 254 -3.55 -18.88 -11.45
N GLN A 255 -4.76 -18.95 -11.99
CA GLN A 255 -5.90 -19.58 -11.32
C GLN A 255 -5.72 -21.09 -11.21
N VAL A 256 -5.30 -21.76 -12.30
CA VAL A 256 -5.11 -23.22 -12.35
C VAL A 256 -3.90 -23.67 -11.53
N SER A 257 -2.80 -22.94 -11.59
CA SER A 257 -1.53 -23.35 -10.98
C SER A 257 -1.47 -23.09 -9.46
N GLY A 258 -2.49 -22.45 -8.88
CA GLY A 258 -2.47 -21.92 -7.52
C GLY A 258 -1.47 -20.77 -7.33
N ALA A 259 -1.71 -19.90 -6.36
CA ALA A 259 -0.83 -18.78 -6.04
C ALA A 259 0.68 -19.07 -5.78
N PRO A 260 1.15 -20.27 -5.35
CA PRO A 260 2.55 -20.47 -4.97
C PRO A 260 3.50 -20.93 -6.10
N SER A 261 3.02 -21.20 -7.32
CA SER A 261 3.85 -21.81 -8.39
C SER A 261 4.56 -20.82 -9.33
N VAL A 262 4.34 -19.51 -9.18
CA VAL A 262 4.99 -18.48 -10.01
C VAL A 262 5.97 -17.69 -9.15
N LEU A 263 7.25 -17.77 -9.52
CA LEU A 263 8.37 -17.06 -8.89
C LEU A 263 8.04 -15.56 -8.79
N VAL A 264 7.95 -15.06 -7.56
CA VAL A 264 7.78 -13.62 -7.28
C VAL A 264 9.10 -12.92 -7.58
N ALA A 265 9.04 -11.72 -8.16
CA ALA A 265 10.23 -10.91 -8.44
C ALA A 265 11.04 -10.67 -7.15
N SER A 266 12.32 -11.04 -7.15
CA SER A 266 13.24 -10.89 -6.01
C SER A 266 13.46 -9.45 -5.53
N ARG A 267 12.97 -8.46 -6.29
CA ARG A 267 13.09 -7.02 -6.03
C ARG A 267 11.77 -6.33 -5.69
N GLY A 268 10.68 -7.08 -5.48
CA GLY A 268 9.37 -6.53 -5.11
C GLY A 268 9.38 -5.93 -3.69
N ASN A 269 8.60 -4.86 -3.47
CA ASN A 269 8.46 -4.25 -2.14
C ASN A 269 7.65 -5.11 -1.15
N CYS A 270 6.97 -6.16 -1.62
CA CYS A 270 6.16 -7.03 -0.80
C CYS A 270 6.98 -8.25 -0.37
N GLN A 271 7.16 -8.46 0.94
CA GLN A 271 7.80 -9.66 1.47
C GLN A 271 6.82 -10.84 1.42
N VAL A 272 7.27 -11.97 0.87
CA VAL A 272 6.55 -13.25 0.95
C VAL A 272 6.92 -13.92 2.26
N PHE A 273 5.98 -14.06 3.20
CA PHE A 273 6.18 -14.91 4.37
C PHE A 273 6.04 -16.38 3.95
N HIS A 274 7.17 -17.06 3.76
CA HIS A 274 7.23 -18.51 3.66
C HIS A 274 7.30 -19.13 5.07
N ASN A 275 6.14 -19.46 5.65
CA ASN A 275 6.09 -20.47 6.71
C ASN A 275 5.63 -21.78 6.07
N GLY A 276 6.59 -22.67 5.83
CA GLY A 276 6.39 -24.01 5.24
C GLY A 276 7.07 -24.16 3.88
N GLN A 277 8.40 -24.30 3.88
CA GLN A 277 9.11 -24.77 2.69
C GLN A 277 8.83 -26.26 2.50
N PHE A 278 8.02 -26.60 1.50
CA PHE A 278 8.33 -27.76 0.66
C PHE A 278 9.06 -27.23 -0.56
N ASN A 279 10.39 -27.14 -0.47
CA ASN A 279 11.21 -26.80 -1.62
C ASN A 279 11.13 -27.94 -2.64
N ALA A 280 10.78 -27.61 -3.88
CA ALA A 280 10.79 -28.54 -5.01
C ALA A 280 12.19 -29.14 -5.29
N SER A 281 13.26 -28.54 -4.75
CA SER A 281 14.62 -29.09 -4.79
C SER A 281 14.77 -30.35 -3.92
N THR A 282 13.96 -30.51 -2.86
CA THR A 282 13.99 -31.71 -2.00
C THR A 282 13.39 -32.92 -2.72
N LEU A 283 12.36 -32.72 -3.55
CA LEU A 283 11.71 -33.80 -4.34
C LEU A 283 12.58 -34.31 -5.50
N GLN A 284 13.39 -33.46 -6.14
CA GLN A 284 14.35 -33.92 -7.15
C GLN A 284 15.52 -34.71 -6.55
N THR A 285 15.89 -34.42 -5.30
CA THR A 285 16.97 -35.12 -4.61
C THR A 285 16.53 -36.50 -4.12
N LEU A 286 15.26 -36.66 -3.70
CA LEU A 286 14.69 -37.95 -3.30
C LEU A 286 14.43 -38.89 -4.49
N ARG A 287 14.03 -38.37 -5.66
CA ARG A 287 13.86 -39.19 -6.88
C ARG A 287 15.17 -39.76 -7.44
N ARG A 288 16.32 -39.12 -7.19
CA ARG A 288 17.63 -39.62 -7.63
C ARG A 288 18.21 -40.72 -6.72
N LYS A 289 17.74 -40.84 -5.47
CA LYS A 289 18.18 -41.91 -4.55
C LYS A 289 17.39 -43.22 -4.69
N HIS A 290 16.25 -43.22 -5.37
CA HIS A 290 15.43 -44.44 -5.55
C HIS A 290 15.68 -45.19 -6.87
N ASN A 291 16.43 -44.59 -7.81
CA ASN A 291 16.84 -45.23 -9.07
C ASN A 291 18.33 -45.66 -9.06
N ARG A 292 18.90 -45.86 -7.87
CA ARG A 292 20.20 -46.51 -7.65
C ARG A 292 20.05 -47.56 -6.54
N GLN A 293 19.22 -48.55 -6.80
CA GLN A 293 19.39 -49.93 -6.36
C GLN A 293 19.33 -50.79 -7.61
#